data_AF-A0A7S4HXI6-F1
#
_entry.id   AF-A0A7S4HXI6-F1
#
_cell.length_a   1.000
_cell.length_b   1.000
_cell.length_c   1.000
_cell.angle_alpha   90.00
_cell.angle_beta   90.00
_cell.angle_gamma   90.00
#
_symmetry.space_group_name_H-M   'P 1'
#
loop_
_entity.id
_entity.type
_entity.pdbx_description
1 polymer ?
#
loop_
_entity_poly.entity_id
_entity_poly.type
_entity_poly.pdbx_seq_one_letter_code
_entity_poly.pdbx_strand_id
1 'polypeptide(L)'
;MEFDYVPFETLHSLASAIRAATDDDTFSAPPPFFSGFWEGTTKSCGLSKDDALELAEAVHADFSSREFHLVSKKPRTLWIGDLCCTESRLAVQTLGIKGVCTIASHGIDELWAADGVRYMTAIVTPTSSLSEQLEACISFLDSHTPAVVCCSSGIGASALVAAAFLIHSQPSLEPAKAIEAVRQATVGGGRLDLSEEDLGALQRFATSVATSTPPAAPSNLGVTPTGGSIGRPLPPSPVADKKATKEGVPRGGGGGGDDSARKRARRGIGTELTQEMLHCTEPSSTTSSL
;
A
#
# COMPACT_ATOMS: atom_id res chain seq x y z
N MET A 1 3.00 -21.52 11.04
CA MET A 1 1.66 -20.94 10.73
C MET A 1 1.69 -20.13 9.43
N GLU A 2 0.69 -20.26 8.55
CA GLU A 2 0.52 -19.45 7.33
C GLU A 2 -0.68 -18.51 7.52
N PHE A 3 -0.49 -17.19 7.46
CA PHE A 3 -1.53 -16.21 7.83
C PHE A 3 -2.65 -16.04 6.80
N ASP A 4 -2.42 -16.47 5.56
CA ASP A 4 -3.39 -16.38 4.47
C ASP A 4 -4.67 -17.16 4.79
N TYR A 5 -4.54 -18.28 5.49
CA TYR A 5 -5.64 -19.18 5.85
C TYR A 5 -6.23 -18.93 7.24
N VAL A 6 -5.68 -17.98 8.00
CA VAL A 6 -6.18 -17.64 9.33
C VAL A 6 -7.51 -16.89 9.19
N PRO A 7 -8.54 -17.23 9.99
CA PRO A 7 -9.81 -16.49 9.99
C PRO A 7 -9.60 -14.99 10.23
N PHE A 8 -10.38 -14.16 9.54
CA PHE A 8 -10.22 -12.69 9.60
C PHE A 8 -10.29 -12.15 11.04
N GLU A 9 -11.20 -12.65 11.87
CA GLU A 9 -11.36 -12.20 13.27
C GLU A 9 -10.11 -12.46 14.12
N THR A 10 -9.51 -13.64 13.96
CA THR A 10 -8.25 -14.04 14.61
C THR A 10 -7.11 -13.16 14.12
N LEU A 11 -7.00 -12.99 12.79
CA LEU A 11 -5.97 -12.15 12.18
C LEU A 11 -6.08 -10.70 12.62
N HIS A 12 -7.29 -10.16 12.68
CA HIS A 12 -7.57 -8.80 13.12
C HIS A 12 -7.17 -8.59 14.58
N SER A 13 -7.47 -9.56 15.44
CA SER A 13 -7.08 -9.52 16.86
C SER A 13 -5.55 -9.56 17.03
N LEU A 14 -4.86 -10.42 16.27
CA LEU A 14 -3.40 -10.49 16.22
C LEU A 14 -2.79 -9.16 15.75
N ALA A 15 -3.24 -8.65 14.60
CA ALA A 15 -2.80 -7.38 14.03
C ALA A 15 -3.04 -6.19 14.97
N SER A 16 -4.18 -6.16 15.66
CA SER A 16 -4.49 -5.13 16.65
C SER A 16 -3.57 -5.20 17.87
N ALA A 17 -3.25 -6.40 18.36
CA ALA A 17 -2.35 -6.58 19.49
C ALA A 17 -0.91 -6.16 19.14
N ILE A 18 -0.42 -6.56 17.96
CA ILE A 18 0.90 -6.17 17.45
C ILE A 18 0.97 -4.65 17.35
N ARG A 19 0.01 -4.02 16.67
CA ARG A 19 -0.04 -2.56 16.50
C ARG A 19 -0.05 -1.81 17.83
N ALA A 20 -0.76 -2.32 18.84
CA ALA A 20 -0.80 -1.70 20.17
C ALA A 20 0.52 -1.82 20.93
N ALA A 21 1.38 -2.76 20.57
CA ALA A 21 2.67 -3.02 21.21
C ALA A 21 3.87 -2.41 20.46
N THR A 22 3.65 -1.83 19.27
CA THR A 22 4.69 -1.28 18.40
C THR A 22 4.45 0.19 18.12
N ASP A 23 5.51 0.94 17.80
CA ASP A 23 5.36 2.33 17.40
C ASP A 23 4.63 2.45 16.06
N ASP A 24 3.65 3.36 15.99
CA ASP A 24 2.85 3.68 14.78
C ASP A 24 3.70 3.98 13.53
N ASP A 25 4.97 4.34 13.75
CA ASP A 25 5.90 4.80 12.72
C ASP A 25 6.84 3.72 12.18
N THR A 26 6.80 2.50 12.73
CA THR A 26 7.72 1.42 12.36
C THR A 26 6.98 0.14 12.03
N PHE A 27 7.28 -0.45 10.87
CA PHE A 27 6.85 -1.80 10.58
C PHE A 27 7.75 -2.79 11.32
N SER A 28 7.30 -3.26 12.48
CA SER A 28 8.03 -4.22 13.31
C SER A 28 7.07 -5.12 14.09
N ALA A 29 7.59 -6.23 14.61
CA ALA A 29 6.88 -7.09 15.53
C ALA A 29 7.54 -7.02 16.93
N PRO A 30 6.78 -7.16 18.03
CA PRO A 30 7.36 -7.29 19.37
C PRO A 30 8.39 -8.41 19.42
N PRO A 31 9.51 -8.27 20.14
CA PRO A 31 10.55 -9.30 20.17
C PRO A 31 10.02 -10.69 20.56
N PRO A 32 10.52 -11.81 20.00
CA PRO A 32 10.01 -13.15 20.29
C PRO A 32 10.12 -13.54 21.77
N PHE A 33 11.11 -12.98 22.47
CA PHE A 33 11.34 -13.22 23.90
C PHE A 33 10.39 -12.45 24.83
N PHE A 34 9.47 -11.62 24.30
CA PHE A 34 8.41 -10.99 25.09
C PHE A 34 7.27 -11.99 25.38
N SER A 35 7.57 -13.01 26.18
CA SER A 35 6.66 -14.13 26.47
C SER A 35 5.29 -13.68 26.96
N GLY A 36 5.22 -12.70 27.87
CA GLY A 36 3.94 -12.18 28.39
C GLY A 36 3.05 -11.57 27.30
N PHE A 37 3.64 -10.90 26.31
CA PHE A 37 2.89 -10.38 25.16
C PHE A 37 2.38 -11.53 24.30
N TRP A 38 3.26 -12.45 23.89
CA TRP A 38 2.89 -13.54 22.98
C TRP A 38 1.89 -14.50 23.61
N GLU A 39 2.02 -14.84 24.88
CA GLU A 39 1.04 -15.66 25.62
C GLU A 39 -0.34 -14.96 25.68
N GLY A 40 -0.37 -13.66 25.96
CA GLY A 40 -1.60 -12.86 26.02
C GLY A 40 -2.28 -12.74 24.65
N THR A 41 -1.49 -12.46 23.61
CA THR A 41 -1.97 -12.36 22.21
C THR A 41 -2.49 -13.69 21.70
N THR A 42 -1.76 -14.79 21.95
CA THR A 42 -2.15 -16.16 21.57
C THR A 42 -3.49 -16.53 22.19
N LYS A 43 -3.66 -16.26 23.49
CA LYS A 43 -4.94 -16.46 24.18
C LYS A 43 -6.07 -15.62 23.59
N SER A 44 -5.80 -14.36 23.26
CA SER A 44 -6.79 -13.44 22.68
C SER A 44 -7.20 -13.86 21.26
N CYS A 45 -6.31 -14.56 20.55
CA CYS A 45 -6.56 -15.17 19.24
C CYS A 45 -7.31 -16.51 19.34
N GLY A 46 -7.62 -17.00 20.54
CA GLY A 46 -8.27 -18.30 20.74
C GLY A 46 -7.36 -19.51 20.53
N LEU A 47 -6.04 -19.31 20.54
CA LEU A 47 -5.03 -20.35 20.36
C LEU A 47 -4.54 -20.91 21.71
N SER A 48 -3.87 -22.06 21.70
CA SER A 48 -3.31 -22.65 22.92
C SER A 48 -2.14 -21.81 23.42
N LYS A 49 -1.98 -21.66 24.74
CA LYS A 49 -0.84 -20.94 25.33
C LYS A 49 0.50 -21.52 24.85
N ASP A 50 0.55 -22.83 24.63
CA ASP A 50 1.75 -23.53 24.18
C ASP A 50 2.18 -23.13 22.74
N ASP A 51 1.27 -22.52 21.96
CA ASP A 51 1.53 -22.06 20.59
C ASP A 51 2.22 -20.68 20.56
N ALA A 52 2.44 -20.03 21.70
CA ALA A 52 2.90 -18.64 21.76
C ALA A 52 4.28 -18.44 21.10
N LEU A 53 5.20 -19.38 21.27
CA LEU A 53 6.52 -19.33 20.63
C LEU A 53 6.40 -19.53 19.12
N GLU A 54 5.61 -20.51 18.67
CA GLU A 54 5.38 -20.74 17.23
C GLU A 54 4.74 -19.52 16.56
N LEU A 55 3.76 -18.89 17.23
CA LEU A 55 3.13 -17.68 16.75
C LEU A 55 4.15 -16.55 16.60
N ALA A 56 4.98 -16.32 17.62
CA ALA A 56 6.03 -15.30 17.57
C ALA A 56 6.99 -15.55 16.40
N GLU A 57 7.49 -16.78 16.25
CA GLU A 57 8.39 -17.14 15.14
C GLU A 57 7.73 -16.97 13.77
N ALA A 58 6.45 -17.35 13.64
CA ALA A 58 5.71 -17.18 12.39
C ALA A 58 5.51 -15.71 12.03
N VAL A 59 5.14 -14.85 12.99
CA VAL A 59 5.00 -13.40 12.76
C VAL A 59 6.33 -12.79 12.33
N HIS A 60 7.43 -13.13 13.00
CA HIS A 60 8.75 -12.62 12.66
C HIS A 60 9.22 -13.10 11.29
N ALA A 61 9.01 -14.38 10.96
CA ALA A 61 9.34 -14.91 9.65
C ALA A 61 8.57 -14.17 8.55
N ASP A 62 7.26 -13.96 8.74
CA ASP A 62 6.44 -13.20 7.80
C ASP A 62 6.95 -11.76 7.64
N PHE A 63 7.18 -11.03 8.74
CA PHE A 63 7.60 -9.62 8.68
C PHE A 63 9.02 -9.45 8.12
N SER A 64 9.95 -10.36 8.42
CA SER A 64 11.34 -10.27 7.97
C SER A 64 11.51 -10.34 6.45
N SER A 65 10.49 -10.84 5.74
CA SER A 65 10.47 -10.96 4.29
C SER A 65 9.86 -9.75 3.58
N ARG A 66 9.44 -8.72 4.32
CA ARG A 66 8.67 -7.59 3.81
C ARG A 66 9.34 -6.27 4.15
N GLU A 67 9.38 -5.39 3.16
CA GLU A 67 9.92 -4.04 3.33
C GLU A 67 8.79 -3.02 3.17
N PHE A 68 8.42 -2.41 4.30
CA PHE A 68 7.50 -1.27 4.35
C PHE A 68 8.25 -0.07 4.90
N HIS A 69 8.23 1.03 4.15
CA HIS A 69 8.85 2.29 4.53
C HIS A 69 7.80 3.37 4.65
N LEU A 70 7.78 4.06 5.79
CA LEU A 70 6.80 5.10 6.07
C LEU A 70 7.23 6.41 5.39
N VAL A 71 6.45 6.87 4.41
CA VAL A 71 6.74 8.10 3.65
C VAL A 71 6.07 9.32 4.28
N SER A 72 4.80 9.18 4.69
CA SER A 72 4.05 10.26 5.34
C SER A 72 3.24 9.74 6.51
N LYS A 73 3.15 10.58 7.55
CA LYS A 73 2.37 10.30 8.76
C LYS A 73 0.93 10.82 8.66
N LYS A 74 0.15 10.56 9.71
CA LYS A 74 -1.24 11.04 9.87
C LYS A 74 -1.36 12.55 9.55
N PRO A 75 -2.47 12.99 8.93
CA PRO A 75 -3.70 12.21 8.68
C PRO A 75 -3.64 11.32 7.43
N ARG A 76 -2.65 11.52 6.54
CA ARG A 76 -2.52 10.82 5.25
C ARG A 76 -1.35 9.86 5.29
N THR A 77 -1.53 8.74 5.99
CA THR A 77 -0.46 7.74 6.12
C THR A 77 -0.20 7.04 4.78
N LEU A 78 1.04 7.13 4.28
CA LEU A 78 1.50 6.45 3.08
C LEU A 78 2.75 5.62 3.37
N TRP A 79 2.71 4.37 2.95
CA TRP A 79 3.85 3.46 2.93
C TRP A 79 4.34 3.25 1.50
N ILE A 80 5.62 2.93 1.34
CA ILE A 80 6.24 2.48 0.09
C ILE A 80 6.92 1.13 0.32
N GLY A 81 6.90 0.26 -0.69
CA GLY A 81 7.58 -1.04 -0.66
C GLY A 81 7.67 -1.68 -2.03
N ASP A 82 8.20 -2.90 -2.07
CA ASP A 82 8.23 -3.74 -3.28
C ASP A 82 6.89 -4.48 -3.47
N LEU A 83 6.77 -5.30 -4.52
CA LEU A 83 5.55 -6.09 -4.74
C LEU A 83 5.33 -7.12 -3.62
N CYS A 84 6.43 -7.67 -3.09
CA CYS A 84 6.40 -8.68 -2.04
C CYS A 84 5.77 -8.12 -0.76
N CYS A 85 5.92 -6.83 -0.44
CA CYS A 85 5.42 -6.28 0.82
C CYS A 85 3.91 -6.53 1.00
N THR A 86 3.12 -6.44 -0.08
CA THR A 86 1.66 -6.58 -0.05
C THR A 86 1.15 -8.01 -0.04
N GLU A 87 2.02 -9.00 -0.21
CA GLU A 87 1.66 -10.42 -0.14
C GLU A 87 1.44 -10.91 1.29
N SER A 88 1.88 -10.17 2.32
CA SER A 88 1.57 -10.54 3.70
C SER A 88 0.22 -9.96 4.12
N ARG A 89 -0.78 -10.84 4.26
CA ARG A 89 -2.09 -10.49 4.82
C ARG A 89 -1.96 -9.91 6.23
N LEU A 90 -1.08 -10.47 7.06
CA LEU A 90 -0.85 -10.01 8.43
C LEU A 90 -0.22 -8.60 8.45
N ALA A 91 0.77 -8.32 7.61
CA ALA A 91 1.43 -7.02 7.55
C ALA A 91 0.45 -5.94 7.09
N VAL A 92 -0.33 -6.21 6.03
CA VAL A 92 -1.40 -5.33 5.54
C VAL A 92 -2.41 -5.01 6.65
N GLN A 93 -2.86 -6.03 7.40
CA GLN A 93 -3.76 -5.84 8.54
C GLN A 93 -3.10 -5.09 9.70
N THR A 94 -1.83 -5.36 10.02
CA THR A 94 -1.09 -4.73 11.13
C THR A 94 -0.88 -3.24 10.87
N LEU A 95 -0.53 -2.87 9.64
CA LEU A 95 -0.43 -1.47 9.23
C LEU A 95 -1.80 -0.81 9.03
N GLY A 96 -2.88 -1.61 8.93
CA GLY A 96 -4.23 -1.12 8.67
C GLY A 96 -4.36 -0.48 7.28
N ILE A 97 -3.66 -1.04 6.30
CA ILE A 97 -3.71 -0.58 4.92
C ILE A 97 -5.13 -0.77 4.38
N LYS A 98 -5.68 0.30 3.80
CA LYS A 98 -6.99 0.32 3.13
C LYS A 98 -6.87 0.42 1.61
N GLY A 99 -5.73 0.89 1.11
CA GLY A 99 -5.46 1.04 -0.32
C GLY A 99 -4.08 0.52 -0.71
N VAL A 100 -4.04 -0.31 -1.75
CA VAL A 100 -2.80 -0.79 -2.39
C VAL A 100 -2.77 -0.25 -3.81
N CYS A 101 -1.79 0.61 -4.10
CA CYS A 101 -1.53 1.12 -5.45
C CYS A 101 -0.28 0.44 -5.99
N THR A 102 -0.41 -0.35 -7.04
CA THR A 102 0.70 -1.08 -7.65
C THR A 102 1.06 -0.50 -9.00
N ILE A 103 2.34 -0.29 -9.26
CA ILE A 103 2.84 0.12 -10.57
C ILE A 103 3.52 -1.08 -11.23
N ALA A 104 2.96 -1.55 -12.35
CA ALA A 104 3.38 -2.77 -13.03
C ALA A 104 3.14 -2.69 -14.53
N SER A 105 3.65 -3.67 -15.28
CA SER A 105 3.43 -3.80 -16.74
C SER A 105 2.15 -4.56 -17.11
N HIS A 106 1.43 -5.07 -16.12
CA HIS A 106 0.23 -5.91 -16.26
C HIS A 106 -0.64 -5.76 -15.01
N GLY A 107 -1.87 -6.30 -15.05
CA GLY A 107 -2.75 -6.34 -13.88
C GLY A 107 -2.19 -7.24 -12.78
N ILE A 108 -2.43 -6.85 -11.53
CA ILE A 108 -1.98 -7.57 -10.33
C ILE A 108 -3.21 -8.04 -9.55
N ASP A 109 -3.13 -9.25 -8.99
CA ASP A 109 -4.24 -9.87 -8.25
C ASP A 109 -4.54 -9.11 -6.94
N GLU A 110 -5.83 -8.93 -6.66
CA GLU A 110 -6.33 -8.22 -5.48
C GLU A 110 -6.43 -9.16 -4.26
N LEU A 111 -5.28 -9.64 -3.78
CA LEU A 111 -5.18 -10.74 -2.81
C LEU A 111 -6.12 -10.60 -1.58
N TRP A 112 -6.24 -9.39 -1.04
CA TRP A 112 -6.94 -9.11 0.22
C TRP A 112 -8.19 -8.26 0.05
N ALA A 113 -8.78 -8.22 -1.15
CA ALA A 113 -9.99 -7.45 -1.40
C ALA A 113 -11.17 -7.88 -0.51
N ALA A 114 -11.25 -9.17 -0.17
CA ALA A 114 -12.25 -9.72 0.74
C ALA A 114 -12.13 -9.18 2.18
N ASP A 115 -10.95 -8.68 2.56
CA ASP A 115 -10.69 -8.05 3.86
C ASP A 115 -11.00 -6.54 3.85
N GLY A 116 -11.57 -6.02 2.77
CA GLY A 116 -11.93 -4.61 2.62
C GLY A 116 -10.79 -3.72 2.10
N VAL A 117 -9.68 -4.30 1.66
CA VAL A 117 -8.59 -3.55 1.01
C VAL A 117 -9.00 -3.20 -0.43
N ARG A 118 -8.75 -1.95 -0.84
CA ARG A 118 -8.95 -1.49 -2.21
C ARG A 118 -7.64 -1.58 -2.98
N TYR A 119 -7.75 -1.86 -4.27
CA TYR A 119 -6.61 -2.01 -5.16
C TYR A 119 -6.73 -1.07 -6.35
N MET A 120 -5.57 -0.60 -6.81
CA MET A 120 -5.40 0.07 -8.09
C MET A 120 -4.09 -0.43 -8.69
N THR A 121 -4.10 -0.79 -9.97
CA THR A 121 -2.87 -1.05 -10.72
C THR A 121 -2.70 0.01 -11.79
N ALA A 122 -1.64 0.80 -11.70
CA ALA A 122 -1.22 1.67 -12.78
C ALA A 122 -0.38 0.86 -13.76
N ILE A 123 -0.96 0.52 -14.91
CA ILE A 123 -0.34 -0.34 -15.91
C ILE A 123 0.52 0.53 -16.82
N VAL A 124 1.84 0.43 -16.68
CA VAL A 124 2.82 1.18 -17.48
C VAL A 124 3.25 0.33 -18.67
N THR A 125 3.07 0.88 -19.87
CA THR A 125 3.40 0.23 -21.15
C THR A 125 4.11 1.23 -22.06
N PRO A 126 4.72 0.81 -23.18
CA PRO A 126 5.29 1.75 -24.14
C PRO A 126 4.32 2.80 -24.69
N THR A 127 3.00 2.55 -24.60
CA THR A 127 1.95 3.45 -25.08
C THR A 127 1.17 4.15 -23.97
N SER A 128 1.44 3.84 -22.70
CA SER A 128 0.80 4.49 -21.56
C SER A 128 1.81 4.70 -20.46
N SER A 129 2.18 5.96 -20.26
CA SER A 129 3.19 6.35 -19.29
C SER A 129 2.60 6.44 -17.87
N LEU A 130 3.47 6.29 -16.87
CA LEU A 130 3.09 6.56 -15.47
C LEU A 130 2.68 8.03 -15.28
N SER A 131 3.25 8.95 -16.06
CA SER A 131 2.96 10.37 -15.98
C SER A 131 1.49 10.71 -16.25
N GLU A 132 0.82 9.96 -17.13
CA GLU A 132 -0.60 10.12 -17.45
C GLU A 132 -1.52 9.59 -16.34
N GLN A 133 -1.03 8.63 -15.56
CA GLN A 133 -1.81 7.96 -14.51
C GLN A 133 -1.56 8.54 -13.12
N LEU A 134 -0.58 9.45 -13.00
CA LEU A 134 -0.11 9.97 -11.72
C LEU A 134 -1.24 10.57 -10.88
N GLU A 135 -2.09 11.39 -11.48
CA GLU A 135 -3.24 12.01 -10.77
C GLU A 135 -4.23 10.96 -10.25
N ALA A 136 -4.53 9.93 -11.04
CA ALA A 136 -5.40 8.84 -10.61
C ALA A 136 -4.79 8.06 -9.44
N CYS A 137 -3.49 7.77 -9.49
CA CYS A 137 -2.76 7.13 -8.40
C CYS A 137 -2.86 7.94 -7.11
N ILE A 138 -2.63 9.27 -7.19
CA ILE A 138 -2.70 10.15 -6.01
C ILE A 138 -4.12 10.21 -5.45
N SER A 139 -5.12 10.38 -6.31
CA SER A 139 -6.53 10.42 -5.88
C SER A 139 -6.96 9.12 -5.19
N PHE A 140 -6.53 7.98 -5.73
CA PHE A 140 -6.77 6.68 -5.12
C PHE A 140 -6.11 6.57 -3.75
N LEU A 141 -4.81 6.91 -3.64
CA LEU A 141 -4.07 6.83 -2.37
C LEU A 141 -4.67 7.74 -1.31
N ASP A 142 -5.09 8.96 -1.68
CA ASP A 142 -5.68 9.93 -0.73
C ASP A 142 -7.03 9.44 -0.18
N SER A 143 -7.83 8.81 -1.04
CA SER A 143 -9.15 8.29 -0.66
C SER A 143 -9.08 7.05 0.24
N HIS A 144 -7.94 6.34 0.26
CA HIS A 144 -7.81 5.03 0.91
C HIS A 144 -6.68 4.97 1.94
N THR A 145 -6.54 6.00 2.78
CA THR A 145 -5.51 6.07 3.82
C THR A 145 -5.88 5.29 5.11
N PRO A 146 -4.93 4.57 5.76
CA PRO A 146 -3.54 4.34 5.37
C PRO A 146 -3.40 3.55 4.06
N ALA A 147 -2.46 3.95 3.20
CA ALA A 147 -2.26 3.33 1.89
C ALA A 147 -0.81 2.88 1.71
N VAL A 148 -0.57 2.00 0.73
CA VAL A 148 0.76 1.63 0.26
C VAL A 148 0.85 1.81 -1.25
N VAL A 149 2.00 2.32 -1.72
CA VAL A 149 2.36 2.29 -3.13
C VAL A 149 3.56 1.37 -3.34
N CYS A 150 3.47 0.46 -4.31
CA CYS A 150 4.52 -0.50 -4.58
C CYS A 150 4.81 -0.67 -6.07
N CYS A 151 6.03 -1.08 -6.38
CA CYS A 151 6.46 -1.55 -7.70
C CYS A 151 7.45 -2.70 -7.51
N SER A 152 8.03 -3.24 -8.59
CA SER A 152 8.94 -4.39 -8.51
C SER A 152 10.09 -4.23 -7.50
N SER A 153 10.64 -3.03 -7.35
CA SER A 153 11.81 -2.75 -6.50
C SER A 153 11.56 -1.78 -5.35
N GLY A 154 10.38 -1.14 -5.31
CA GLY A 154 10.05 -0.14 -4.28
C GLY A 154 10.81 1.20 -4.36
N ILE A 155 11.78 1.36 -5.28
CA ILE A 155 12.66 2.55 -5.34
C ILE A 155 12.57 3.37 -6.64
N GLY A 156 11.78 2.91 -7.63
CA GLY A 156 11.60 3.58 -8.92
C GLY A 156 10.22 4.23 -9.05
N ALA A 157 9.35 3.66 -9.88
CA ALA A 157 8.00 4.15 -10.15
C ALA A 157 7.16 4.42 -8.88
N SER A 158 7.21 3.55 -7.87
CA SER A 158 6.52 3.76 -6.60
C SER A 158 7.06 5.00 -5.85
N ALA A 159 8.35 5.29 -5.96
CA ALA A 159 8.98 6.45 -5.34
C ALA A 159 8.55 7.75 -6.03
N LEU A 160 8.38 7.75 -7.36
CA LEU A 160 7.79 8.88 -8.09
C LEU A 160 6.37 9.19 -7.57
N VAL A 161 5.53 8.16 -7.48
CA VAL A 161 4.14 8.31 -7.01
C VAL A 161 4.12 8.76 -5.54
N ALA A 162 4.98 8.21 -4.69
CA ALA A 162 5.10 8.64 -3.30
C ALA A 162 5.53 10.11 -3.18
N ALA A 163 6.49 10.57 -4.00
CA ALA A 163 6.89 11.98 -4.03
C ALA A 163 5.74 12.88 -4.51
N ALA A 164 5.00 12.49 -5.55
CA ALA A 164 3.82 13.20 -6.01
C ALA A 164 2.73 13.27 -4.93
N PHE A 165 2.54 12.20 -4.15
CA PHE A 165 1.60 12.18 -3.03
C PHE A 165 1.96 13.17 -1.93
N LEU A 166 3.26 13.32 -1.63
CA LEU A 166 3.75 14.32 -0.68
C LEU A 166 3.47 15.74 -1.17
N ILE A 167 3.71 16.03 -2.45
CA ILE A 167 3.40 17.34 -3.06
C ILE A 167 1.89 17.60 -3.04
N HIS A 168 1.07 16.61 -3.36
CA HIS A 168 -0.38 16.73 -3.28
C HIS A 168 -0.86 17.04 -1.86
N SER A 169 -0.27 16.38 -0.85
CA SER A 169 -0.60 16.59 0.56
C SER A 169 -0.03 17.90 1.12
N GLN A 170 1.01 18.44 0.51
CA GLN A 170 1.67 19.69 0.88
C GLN A 170 1.97 20.50 -0.40
N PRO A 171 0.99 21.25 -0.95
CA PRO A 171 1.14 21.93 -2.24
C PRO A 171 2.34 22.90 -2.36
N SER A 172 2.89 23.36 -1.23
CA SER A 172 4.09 24.21 -1.18
C SER A 172 5.41 23.43 -1.19
N LEU A 173 5.37 22.09 -1.17
CA LEU A 173 6.55 21.23 -1.13
C LEU A 173 7.18 21.15 -2.52
N GLU A 174 8.45 21.52 -2.62
CA GLU A 174 9.19 21.45 -3.88
C GLU A 174 9.47 19.99 -4.28
N PRO A 175 9.44 19.64 -5.58
CA PRO A 175 9.72 18.29 -6.07
C PRO A 175 11.01 17.67 -5.52
N ALA A 176 12.10 18.44 -5.48
CA ALA A 176 13.38 17.96 -4.95
C ALA A 176 13.31 17.56 -3.47
N LYS A 177 12.56 18.33 -2.66
CA LYS A 177 12.35 18.03 -1.23
C LYS A 177 11.44 16.82 -1.04
N ALA A 178 10.43 16.65 -1.89
CA ALA A 178 9.57 15.48 -1.86
C ALA A 178 10.35 14.20 -2.19
N ILE A 179 11.19 14.22 -3.22
CA ILE A 179 12.08 13.11 -3.58
C ILE A 179 13.03 12.79 -2.42
N GLU A 180 13.63 13.82 -1.81
CA GLU A 180 14.55 13.61 -0.70
C GLU A 180 13.83 13.02 0.52
N ALA A 181 12.61 13.45 0.82
CA ALA A 181 11.81 12.85 1.89
C ALA A 181 11.53 11.36 1.64
N VAL A 182 11.20 10.97 0.40
CA VAL A 182 11.03 9.56 0.02
C VAL A 182 12.34 8.80 0.14
N ARG A 183 13.47 9.38 -0.30
CA ARG A 183 14.80 8.77 -0.17
C ARG A 183 15.17 8.49 1.27
N GLN A 184 14.89 9.43 2.17
CA GLN A 184 15.17 9.28 3.60
C GLN A 184 14.25 8.25 4.27
N ALA A 185 13.04 8.04 3.75
CA ALA A 185 12.12 7.02 4.24
C ALA A 185 12.56 5.59 3.86
N THR A 186 13.08 5.40 2.64
CA THR A 186 13.57 4.09 2.17
C THR A 186 14.88 3.71 2.85
N VAL A 187 14.96 2.49 3.39
CA VAL A 187 16.10 2.06 4.23
C VAL A 187 17.42 2.16 3.45
N GLY A 188 18.42 2.78 4.09
CA GLY A 188 19.79 2.91 3.59
C GLY A 188 20.11 4.22 2.86
N GLY A 189 19.18 5.19 2.79
CA GLY A 189 19.38 6.40 1.99
C GLY A 189 19.65 6.07 0.52
N GLY A 190 19.08 4.95 0.07
CA GLY A 190 19.38 4.30 -1.20
C GLY A 190 19.16 5.21 -2.40
N ARG A 191 19.81 4.86 -3.50
CA ARG A 191 19.60 5.56 -4.76
C ARG A 191 18.19 5.23 -5.27
N LEU A 192 17.29 6.21 -5.21
CA LEU A 192 16.05 6.16 -5.98
C LEU A 192 16.39 6.07 -7.48
N ASP A 193 15.68 5.21 -8.19
CA ASP A 193 15.86 4.96 -9.62
C ASP A 193 14.81 5.74 -10.42
N LEU A 194 14.97 7.06 -10.44
CA LEU A 194 14.09 7.98 -11.14
C LEU A 194 14.78 8.49 -12.41
N SER A 195 14.11 8.36 -13.55
CA SER A 195 14.58 8.89 -14.82
C SER A 195 14.34 10.40 -14.95
N GLU A 196 14.99 11.06 -15.91
CA GLU A 196 14.71 12.46 -16.25
C GLU A 196 13.24 12.68 -16.65
N GLU A 197 12.62 11.69 -17.27
CA GLU A 197 11.19 11.73 -17.62
C GLU A 197 10.31 11.75 -16.36
N ASP A 198 10.64 10.93 -15.36
CA ASP A 198 9.94 10.89 -14.07
C ASP A 198 10.06 12.23 -13.33
N LEU A 199 11.26 12.81 -13.32
CA LEU A 199 11.50 14.13 -12.72
C LEU A 199 10.69 15.21 -13.46
N GLY A 200 10.65 15.17 -14.79
CA GLY A 200 9.84 16.06 -15.61
C GLY A 200 8.32 15.88 -15.39
N ALA A 201 7.86 14.64 -15.15
CA ALA A 201 6.48 14.36 -14.79
C ALA A 201 6.13 14.92 -13.42
N LEU A 202 6.99 14.74 -12.42
CA LEU A 202 6.81 15.27 -11.07
C LEU A 202 6.74 16.81 -11.07
N GLN A 203 7.61 17.47 -11.85
CA GLN A 203 7.62 18.93 -11.97
C GLN A 203 6.32 19.47 -12.60
N ARG A 204 5.81 18.79 -13.64
CA ARG A 204 4.52 19.12 -14.26
C ARG A 204 3.37 18.95 -13.27
N PHE A 205 3.37 17.85 -12.51
CA PHE A 205 2.38 17.59 -11.47
C PHE A 205 2.41 18.65 -10.35
N ALA A 206 3.59 19.03 -9.86
CA ALA A 206 3.70 20.09 -8.86
C ALA A 206 3.14 21.43 -9.35
N THR A 207 3.36 21.75 -10.62
CA THR A 207 2.83 22.97 -11.25
C THR A 207 1.30 22.92 -11.38
N SER A 208 0.72 21.76 -11.72
CA SER A 208 -0.74 21.62 -11.80
C SER A 208 -1.41 21.72 -10.42
N VAL A 209 -0.80 21.17 -9.38
CA VAL A 209 -1.28 21.29 -7.99
C VAL A 209 -1.24 22.74 -7.50
N ALA A 210 -0.16 23.49 -7.78
CA ALA A 210 -0.04 24.88 -7.36
C ALA A 210 -1.11 25.78 -8.01
N THR A 211 -1.45 25.52 -9.27
CA THR A 211 -2.41 26.31 -10.05
C THR A 211 -3.88 25.97 -9.76
N SER A 212 -4.16 24.81 -9.17
CA SER A 212 -5.51 24.38 -8.79
C SER A 212 -5.95 24.87 -7.40
N THR A 213 -5.13 25.68 -6.72
CA THR A 213 -5.53 26.38 -5.50
C THR A 213 -6.76 27.25 -5.78
N PRO A 214 -7.89 27.08 -5.07
CA PRO A 214 -9.13 27.78 -5.39
C PRO A 214 -8.93 29.31 -5.35
N PRO A 215 -9.50 30.06 -6.32
CA PRO A 215 -9.43 31.51 -6.30
C PRO A 215 -9.94 32.02 -4.97
N ALA A 216 -9.17 32.92 -4.35
CA ALA A 216 -9.51 33.55 -3.08
C ALA A 216 -10.99 33.95 -3.08
N ALA A 217 -11.73 33.51 -2.05
CA ALA A 217 -13.13 33.83 -1.89
C ALA A 217 -13.34 35.34 -2.14
N PRO A 218 -14.31 35.74 -2.98
CA PRO A 218 -14.56 37.14 -3.24
C PRO A 218 -14.77 37.84 -1.91
N SER A 219 -13.92 38.83 -1.62
CA SER A 219 -14.05 39.71 -0.47
C SER A 219 -15.45 40.31 -0.49
N ASN A 220 -16.36 39.78 0.33
CA ASN A 220 -17.68 40.34 0.55
C ASN A 220 -17.50 41.73 1.16
N LEU A 221 -17.45 42.75 0.30
CA LEU A 221 -17.71 44.12 0.68
C LEU A 221 -19.11 44.17 1.28
N GLY A 222 -19.16 44.65 2.52
CA GLY A 222 -20.30 44.54 3.42
C GLY A 222 -21.62 44.98 2.81
N VAL A 223 -22.61 44.08 2.88
CA VAL A 223 -24.01 44.44 2.85
C VAL A 223 -24.59 44.05 4.21
N THR A 224 -24.97 45.06 4.98
CA THR A 224 -25.69 44.94 6.24
C THR A 224 -27.08 44.35 6.00
N PRO A 225 -27.50 43.30 6.71
CA PRO A 225 -28.86 42.80 6.62
C PRO A 225 -29.79 43.65 7.50
N THR A 226 -30.72 44.36 6.87
CA THR A 226 -31.95 44.83 7.51
C THR A 226 -32.96 43.68 7.54
N GLY A 227 -33.68 43.57 8.65
CA GLY A 227 -34.46 42.39 9.03
C GLY A 227 -35.75 42.12 8.26
N GLY A 228 -36.38 41.00 8.63
CA GLY A 228 -37.70 40.56 8.17
C GLY A 228 -37.68 39.04 7.92
N SER A 229 -37.94 38.18 8.91
CA SER A 229 -39.27 37.79 9.42
C SER A 229 -39.93 36.63 8.63
N ILE A 230 -40.52 35.75 9.44
CA ILE A 230 -41.56 34.73 9.17
C ILE A 230 -41.12 33.40 8.54
N GLY A 231 -41.26 32.37 9.37
CA GLY A 231 -40.99 30.99 9.04
C GLY A 231 -42.06 30.28 8.21
N ARG A 232 -41.70 29.05 7.83
CA ARG A 232 -42.61 28.01 7.39
C ARG A 232 -42.08 26.66 7.91
N PRO A 233 -42.89 25.88 8.63
CA PRO A 233 -42.51 24.53 9.02
C PRO A 233 -42.61 23.57 7.82
N LEU A 234 -41.60 22.74 7.66
CA LEU A 234 -41.59 21.59 6.75
C LEU A 234 -42.52 20.48 7.29
N PRO A 235 -43.30 19.81 6.43
CA PRO A 235 -44.02 18.60 6.82
C PRO A 235 -43.07 17.38 6.93
N PRO A 236 -43.36 16.42 7.83
CA PRO A 236 -42.54 15.22 7.98
C PRO A 236 -42.75 14.22 6.84
N SER A 237 -41.65 13.66 6.33
CA SER A 237 -41.68 12.51 5.43
C SER A 237 -42.14 11.24 6.17
N PRO A 238 -42.98 10.38 5.55
CA PRO A 238 -43.45 9.16 6.17
C PRO A 238 -42.37 8.07 6.19
N VAL A 239 -42.26 7.46 7.37
CA VAL A 239 -41.55 6.21 7.68
C VAL A 239 -42.19 5.07 6.89
N ALA A 240 -41.41 4.37 6.07
CA ALA A 240 -41.79 3.09 5.50
C ALA A 240 -41.08 1.97 6.27
N ASP A 241 -41.78 1.42 7.26
CA ASP A 241 -41.50 0.11 7.84
C ASP A 241 -41.73 -0.97 6.78
N LYS A 242 -40.68 -1.75 6.46
CA LYS A 242 -40.85 -3.11 5.92
C LYS A 242 -40.01 -4.10 6.71
N LYS A 243 -40.72 -4.76 7.62
CA LYS A 243 -40.41 -6.05 8.23
C LYS A 243 -40.64 -7.19 7.22
N ALA A 244 -40.01 -8.32 7.53
CA ALA A 244 -40.13 -9.67 6.95
C ALA A 244 -39.27 -9.89 5.68
N THR A 245 -38.51 -10.99 5.53
CA THR A 245 -38.80 -12.35 6.01
C THR A 245 -37.51 -13.18 6.15
N LYS A 246 -37.45 -14.00 7.20
CA LYS A 246 -36.56 -15.16 7.37
C LYS A 246 -37.09 -16.31 6.50
N GLU A 247 -36.31 -16.84 5.57
CA GLU A 247 -36.31 -18.22 5.05
C GLU A 247 -34.93 -18.41 4.37
N GLY A 248 -34.23 -19.52 4.37
CA GLY A 248 -34.44 -20.86 4.88
C GLY A 248 -33.12 -21.63 4.67
N VAL A 249 -32.78 -22.46 5.64
CA VAL A 249 -31.68 -23.43 5.62
C VAL A 249 -32.01 -24.54 4.60
N PRO A 250 -31.00 -25.11 3.94
CA PRO A 250 -30.96 -26.56 3.85
C PRO A 250 -29.65 -27.15 4.38
N ARG A 251 -29.84 -28.10 5.29
CA ARG A 251 -28.87 -29.10 5.73
C ARG A 251 -28.71 -30.18 4.64
N GLY A 252 -27.47 -30.58 4.42
CA GLY A 252 -27.02 -31.87 3.87
C GLY A 252 -25.50 -31.82 3.92
N GLY A 253 -24.78 -32.56 4.76
CA GLY A 253 -24.73 -34.03 4.85
C GLY A 253 -23.89 -34.54 3.67
N GLY A 254 -22.76 -35.21 3.79
CA GLY A 254 -21.97 -35.77 4.88
C GLY A 254 -20.85 -36.62 4.24
N GLY A 255 -19.86 -37.04 5.04
CA GLY A 255 -18.80 -38.00 4.67
C GLY A 255 -17.62 -37.36 3.93
N GLY A 256 -16.36 -37.56 4.28
CA GLY A 256 -15.73 -38.65 5.01
C GLY A 256 -14.53 -39.11 4.17
N GLY A 257 -13.33 -39.12 4.74
CA GLY A 257 -12.15 -39.69 4.09
C GLY A 257 -10.88 -38.88 4.25
N ASP A 258 -10.09 -39.24 5.27
CA ASP A 258 -8.64 -39.11 5.27
C ASP A 258 -8.06 -39.60 3.93
N ASP A 259 -7.09 -38.91 3.35
CA ASP A 259 -5.74 -39.47 3.31
C ASP A 259 -4.67 -38.47 2.87
N SER A 260 -3.51 -38.71 3.45
CA SER A 260 -2.29 -37.91 3.37
C SER A 260 -1.55 -38.13 2.04
N ALA A 261 -1.20 -37.05 1.33
CA ALA A 261 -0.04 -37.08 0.42
C ALA A 261 0.46 -35.68 0.10
N ARG A 262 1.42 -35.22 0.91
CA ARG A 262 2.31 -34.09 0.60
C ARG A 262 3.01 -34.32 -0.75
N LYS A 263 2.70 -33.51 -1.75
CA LYS A 263 3.58 -33.26 -2.90
C LYS A 263 3.96 -31.79 -2.94
N ARG A 264 5.13 -31.49 -2.39
CA ARG A 264 5.84 -30.21 -2.57
C ARG A 264 6.16 -30.06 -4.06
N ALA A 265 5.46 -29.18 -4.75
CA ALA A 265 5.89 -28.68 -6.04
C ALA A 265 6.85 -27.51 -5.81
N ARG A 266 8.15 -27.77 -5.98
CA ARG A 266 9.16 -26.71 -6.20
C ARG A 266 8.93 -26.14 -7.59
N ARG A 267 8.48 -24.88 -7.70
CA ARG A 267 8.79 -23.99 -8.83
C ARG A 267 9.94 -23.11 -8.32
N GLY A 268 11.13 -23.02 -8.93
CA GLY A 268 11.44 -23.05 -10.34
C GLY A 268 11.56 -21.60 -10.85
N ILE A 269 12.46 -20.81 -10.25
CA ILE A 269 12.84 -19.49 -10.78
C ILE A 269 13.85 -19.74 -11.89
N GLY A 270 13.42 -19.59 -13.14
CA GLY A 270 14.28 -19.59 -14.31
C GLY A 270 14.97 -18.24 -14.43
N THR A 271 16.29 -18.24 -14.27
CA THR A 271 17.18 -17.15 -14.66
C THR A 271 17.74 -17.47 -16.04
N GLU A 272 17.11 -16.98 -17.11
CA GLU A 272 17.74 -16.90 -18.43
C GLU A 272 17.24 -15.66 -19.17
N LEU A 273 18.05 -14.60 -19.18
CA LEU A 273 18.08 -13.56 -20.22
C LEU A 273 19.39 -12.77 -20.06
N THR A 274 20.49 -13.37 -20.51
CA THR A 274 21.71 -12.64 -20.87
C THR A 274 22.19 -13.17 -22.21
N GLN A 275 21.83 -12.45 -23.27
CA GLN A 275 22.45 -12.59 -24.58
C GLN A 275 23.25 -11.31 -24.84
N GLU A 276 24.48 -11.28 -24.32
CA GLU A 276 25.47 -10.27 -24.70
C GLU A 276 26.04 -10.61 -26.08
N MET A 277 25.78 -9.74 -27.04
CA MET A 277 26.47 -9.70 -28.32
C MET A 277 27.86 -9.10 -28.14
N LEU A 278 28.87 -9.96 -28.02
CA LEU A 278 30.28 -9.61 -28.21
C LEU A 278 30.60 -9.59 -29.71
N HIS A 279 30.69 -8.39 -30.30
CA HIS A 279 31.48 -8.16 -31.51
C HIS A 279 32.72 -7.34 -31.14
N CYS A 280 33.81 -8.05 -30.89
CA CYS A 280 35.16 -7.49 -30.97
C CYS A 280 35.47 -7.21 -32.44
N THR A 281 35.71 -5.94 -32.78
CA THR A 281 36.40 -5.57 -34.02
C THR A 281 37.73 -4.93 -33.63
N GLU A 282 38.80 -5.45 -34.21
CA GLU A 282 40.21 -5.10 -33.98
C GLU A 282 40.58 -3.67 -34.38
N PRO A 283 41.67 -3.10 -33.82
CA PRO A 283 42.43 -2.07 -34.53
C PRO A 283 43.74 -2.64 -35.10
N SER A 284 43.79 -2.72 -36.43
CA SER A 284 45.01 -2.93 -37.21
C SER A 284 45.82 -1.61 -37.32
N SER A 285 47.03 -1.66 -36.75
CA SER A 285 48.34 -1.22 -37.26
C SER A 285 48.58 0.16 -37.91
N THR A 286 49.74 0.74 -37.52
CA THR A 286 50.74 1.54 -38.31
C THR A 286 50.28 2.92 -38.80
N THR A 287 51.06 4.02 -38.88
CA THR A 287 52.50 4.39 -38.95
C THR A 287 52.49 5.93 -38.84
N SER A 288 53.48 6.67 -38.33
CA SER A 288 54.61 7.18 -39.11
C SER A 288 55.36 8.25 -38.30
N SER A 289 56.64 8.34 -38.61
CA SER A 289 57.68 9.26 -38.16
C SER A 289 57.35 10.75 -38.26
N LEU A 290 57.89 11.53 -37.32
CA LEU A 290 58.91 12.58 -37.53
C LEU A 290 59.51 13.00 -36.18
#